data_AF-A0A424Y1L0-F1
#
_entry.id   AF-A0A424Y1L0-F1
#
_cell.length_a   1.000
_cell.length_b   1.000
_cell.length_c   1.000
_cell.angle_alpha   90.00
_cell.angle_beta   90.00
_cell.angle_gamma   90.00
#
_symmetry.space_group_name_H-M   'P 1'
#
loop_
_entity.id
_entity.type
_entity.pdbx_description
1 polymer ?
#
loop_
_entity_poly.entity_id
_entity_poly.type
_entity_poly.pdbx_seq_one_letter_code
_entity_poly.pdbx_strand_id
1 'polypeptide(L)' 'MMLMYLTKFNDANRFGSNHDMAWKGYDFDVINELDSEEFIRQGSRRSKSVAITEEGKKLAKELLDKYNVLDWK' A
#
# COMPACT_ATOMS: atom_id res chain seq x y z
N MET A 1 -0.40 -2.76 -6.89
CA MET A 1 -1.32 -2.15 -5.90
C MET A 1 -2.31 -3.11 -5.26
N MET A 2 -3.18 -3.80 -6.01
CA MET A 2 -4.24 -4.66 -5.44
C MET A 2 -3.75 -5.63 -4.36
N LEU A 3 -2.69 -6.40 -4.65
CA LEU A 3 -2.11 -7.36 -3.68
C LEU A 3 -1.59 -6.65 -2.42
N MET A 4 -0.84 -5.56 -2.59
CA MET A 4 -0.28 -4.78 -1.48
C MET A 4 -1.39 -4.24 -0.57
N TYR A 5 -2.51 -3.80 -1.16
CA TYR A 5 -3.69 -3.34 -0.44
C TYR A 5 -4.43 -4.46 0.30
N LEU A 6 -4.54 -5.64 -0.30
CA LEU A 6 -5.17 -6.80 0.36
C LEU A 6 -4.32 -7.35 1.51
N THR A 7 -3.01 -7.15 1.49
CA THR A 7 -2.11 -7.55 2.58
C THR A 7 -1.78 -6.39 3.53
N LYS A 8 -2.55 -5.29 3.47
CA LYS A 8 -2.31 -4.13 4.32
C LYS A 8 -2.56 -4.46 5.79
N PHE A 9 -1.86 -3.76 6.67
CA PHE A 9 -2.03 -3.82 8.11
C PHE A 9 -2.03 -2.41 8.70
N ASN A 10 -2.75 -2.22 9.79
CA ASN A 10 -2.74 -0.96 10.53
C ASN A 10 -1.69 -1.06 11.65
N ASP A 11 -0.72 -0.15 11.66
CA ASP A 11 0.30 -0.06 12.71
C ASP A 11 0.08 1.16 13.62
N ALA A 12 -1.12 1.24 14.19
CA ALA A 12 -1.51 2.28 15.15
C ALA A 12 -0.52 2.39 16.33
N ASN A 13 0.12 1.29 16.71
CA ASN A 13 1.01 1.22 17.88
C ASN A 13 2.41 1.80 17.63
N ARG A 14 2.95 1.82 16.40
CA ARG A 14 4.31 2.33 16.16
C ARG A 14 4.40 3.81 15.79
N PHE A 15 3.37 4.37 15.19
CA PHE A 15 3.44 5.75 14.65
C PHE A 15 2.23 6.63 15.02
N GLY A 16 1.37 6.19 15.96
CA GLY A 16 0.25 6.98 16.48
C GLY A 16 -0.79 7.39 15.41
N SER A 17 -0.72 6.78 14.23
CA SER A 17 -1.52 7.16 13.06
C SER A 17 -2.05 5.90 12.37
N ASN A 18 -3.36 5.90 12.08
CA ASN A 18 -4.10 4.80 11.43
C ASN A 18 -3.77 4.74 9.92
N HIS A 19 -2.48 4.73 9.57
CA HIS A 19 -2.09 4.56 8.18
C HIS A 19 -2.20 3.08 7.80
N ASP A 20 -2.75 2.83 6.63
CA ASP A 20 -2.73 1.51 6.01
C ASP A 20 -1.31 1.24 5.51
N MET A 21 -0.60 0.35 6.18
CA MET A 21 0.78 0.00 5.87
C MET A 21 0.84 -1.32 5.10
N ALA A 22 1.86 -1.51 4.28
CA ALA A 22 2.15 -2.79 3.67
C ALA A 22 3.65 -3.07 3.66
N TRP A 23 4.04 -4.34 3.57
CA TRP A 23 5.45 -4.73 3.50
C TRP A 23 6.02 -4.49 2.09
N LYS A 24 7.31 -4.10 2.00
CA LYS A 24 8.08 -3.95 0.75
C LYS A 24 8.42 -5.29 0.07
N GLY A 25 7.73 -6.38 0.36
CA GLY A 25 8.04 -7.73 -0.12
C GLY A 25 7.80 -7.98 -1.62
N TYR A 26 7.85 -6.92 -2.43
CA TYR A 26 7.63 -6.92 -3.87
C TYR A 26 8.91 -6.45 -4.57
N ASP A 27 8.91 -6.54 -5.90
CA ASP A 27 10.00 -6.01 -6.71
C ASP A 27 10.25 -4.51 -6.41
N PHE A 28 11.51 -4.13 -6.24
CA PHE A 28 11.87 -2.77 -5.83
C PHE A 28 11.59 -1.73 -6.91
N ASP A 29 11.68 -2.08 -8.19
CA ASP A 29 11.40 -1.14 -9.28
C ASP A 29 9.90 -0.84 -9.33
N VAL A 30 9.06 -1.86 -9.13
CA VAL A 30 7.61 -1.68 -8.98
C VAL A 30 7.28 -0.81 -7.76
N ILE A 31 7.95 -1.03 -6.62
CA ILE A 31 7.75 -0.19 -5.43
C ILE A 31 8.16 1.26 -5.71
N ASN A 32 9.26 1.49 -6.43
CA ASN A 32 9.73 2.82 -6.78
C ASN A 32 8.78 3.53 -7.74
N GLU A 33 8.23 2.82 -8.73
CA GLU A 33 7.22 3.33 -9.64
C GLU A 33 5.97 3.79 -8.86
N LEU A 34 5.44 2.94 -7.98
CA LEU A 34 4.27 3.25 -7.16
C LEU A 34 4.49 4.43 -6.20
N ASP A 35 5.71 4.60 -5.68
CA ASP A 35 6.08 5.74 -4.83
C ASP A 35 6.21 7.03 -5.66
N SER A 36 6.74 6.91 -6.90
CA SER A 36 6.85 8.04 -7.83
C SER A 36 5.50 8.53 -8.35
N GLU A 37 4.54 7.61 -8.51
CA GLU A 37 3.15 7.89 -8.88
C GLU A 37 2.28 8.29 -7.67
N GLU A 38 2.89 8.44 -6.49
CA GLU A 38 2.24 8.84 -5.25
C GLU A 38 1.16 7.88 -4.71
N PHE A 39 1.15 6.62 -5.16
CA PHE A 39 0.24 5.59 -4.65
C PHE A 39 0.68 5.00 -3.31
N ILE A 40 1.97 5.10 -3.00
CA ILE A 40 2.53 4.73 -1.70
C ILE A 40 3.54 5.79 -1.25
N ARG A 41 3.92 5.75 0.03
CA ARG A 41 5.04 6.51 0.58
C ARG A 41 6.02 5.53 1.23
N GLN A 42 7.21 5.42 0.66
CA GLN A 42 8.22 4.47 1.14
C GLN A 42 8.90 4.86 2.46
N GLY A 43 8.86 6.16 2.82
CA GLY A 43 9.62 6.70 3.94
C GLY A 43 11.13 6.48 3.77
N SER A 44 11.80 6.03 4.83
CA SER A 44 13.24 5.71 4.77
C SER A 44 13.51 4.48 3.88
N ARG A 45 14.62 4.50 3.14
CA ARG A 45 15.13 3.33 2.39
C ARG A 45 15.40 2.12 3.29
N ARG A 46 15.64 2.32 4.59
CA ARG A 46 15.82 1.23 5.57
C ARG A 46 14.50 0.66 6.12
N SER A 47 13.38 1.34 5.87
CA SER A 47 12.06 0.88 6.30
C SER A 47 11.65 -0.36 5.51
N LYS A 48 11.10 -1.33 6.23
CA LYS A 48 10.58 -2.59 5.66
C LYS A 48 9.15 -2.46 5.12
N SER A 49 8.45 -1.38 5.48
CA SER A 49 7.07 -1.12 5.10
C SER A 49 6.93 0.19 4.33
N VAL A 50 5.78 0.34 3.68
CA VAL A 50 5.32 1.53 2.96
C VAL A 50 3.93 1.91 3.48
N ALA A 51 3.62 3.20 3.48
CA ALA A 51 2.25 3.67 3.72
C ALA A 51 1.49 3.74 2.40
N ILE A 52 0.25 3.27 2.38
CA ILE A 52 -0.64 3.39 1.21
C ILE A 52 -1.36 4.74 1.29
N THR A 53 -1.23 5.55 0.25
CA THR A 53 -1.92 6.84 0.13
C THR A 53 -3.40 6.66 -0.19
N GLU A 54 -4.20 7.71 -0.09
CA GLU A 54 -5.62 7.63 -0.46
C GLU A 54 -5.79 7.34 -1.96
N GLU A 55 -4.92 7.89 -2.81
CA GLU A 55 -4.84 7.60 -4.24
C GLU A 55 -4.51 6.12 -4.49
N GLY A 56 -3.57 5.56 -3.72
CA GLY A 56 -3.20 4.15 -3.81
C GLY A 56 -4.35 3.21 -3.41
N LYS A 57 -5.13 3.58 -2.39
CA LYS A 57 -6.34 2.85 -1.99
C LYS A 57 -7.41 2.92 -3.07
N LYS A 58 -7.60 4.08 -3.69
CA LYS A 58 -8.55 4.25 -4.79
C LYS A 58 -8.19 3.35 -5.97
N LEU A 59 -6.93 3.39 -6.43
CA LEU A 59 -6.45 2.51 -7.50
C LEU A 59 -6.59 1.03 -7.13
N ALA A 60 -6.27 0.65 -5.90
CA ALA A 60 -6.44 -0.72 -5.45
C ALA A 60 -7.90 -1.18 -5.52
N LYS A 61 -8.85 -0.34 -5.10
CA LYS A 61 -10.29 -0.63 -5.19
C LYS A 61 -10.79 -0.72 -6.62
N GLU A 62 -10.34 0.15 -7.52
CA GLU A 62 -10.65 0.07 -8.95
C GLU A 62 -10.14 -1.25 -9.56
N LEU A 63 -8.95 -1.71 -9.14
CA LEU A 63 -8.41 -3.01 -9.57
C LEU A 63 -9.21 -4.18 -8.99
N LEU A 64 -9.63 -4.11 -7.72
CA LEU A 64 -10.48 -5.14 -7.11
C LEU A 64 -11.80 -5.29 -7.87
N ASP A 65 -12.48 -4.18 -8.17
CA ASP A 65 -13.72 -4.16 -8.94
C ASP A 65 -13.51 -4.72 -10.35
N LYS A 66 -12.47 -4.24 -11.06
CA LYS A 66 -12.11 -4.72 -12.40
C LYS A 66 -11.92 -6.23 -12.48
N TYR A 67 -11.35 -6.85 -11.45
CA TYR A 67 -11.10 -8.29 -11.40
C TYR A 67 -12.13 -9.06 -10.57
N ASN A 68 -13.22 -8.42 -10.14
CA ASN A 68 -14.29 -9.02 -9.34
C ASN A 68 -13.78 -9.72 -8.06
N VAL A 69 -12.82 -9.08 -7.38
CA VAL A 69 -12.25 -9.54 -6.11
C VAL A 69 -12.89 -8.76 -4.98
N LEU A 70 -13.37 -9.46 -3.95
CA LEU A 70 -13.99 -8.83 -2.78
C LEU A 70 -12.94 -8.16 -1.89
N ASP A 71 -13.21 -6.93 -1.48
CA ASP A 71 -12.44 -6.25 -0.43
C ASP A 71 -12.82 -6.83 0.95
N TRP A 72 -11.84 -6.92 1.85
CA TRP A 72 -12.07 -7.38 3.22
C TRP A 72 -11.98 -6.21 4.21
N LYS A 73 -12.82 -6.27 5.25
CA LYS A 73 -12.96 -5.22 6.25
C LYS A 73 -12.41 -5.65 7.60
#